data_AF-X8C9L9-F1
#
_entry.id   AF-X8C9L9-F1
#
_cell.length_a   1.000
_cell.length_b   1.000
_cell.length_c   1.000
_cell.angle_alpha   90.00
_cell.angle_beta   90.00
_cell.angle_gamma   90.00
#
_symmetry.space_group_name_H-M   'P 1'
#
loop_
_entity.id
_entity.type
_entity.pdbx_description
1 polymer ?
#
loop_
_entity_poly.entity_id
_entity_poly.type
_entity_poly.pdbx_seq_one_letter_code
_entity_poly.pdbx_strand_id
1 'polypeptide(L)'
;MSEHRPIIEAGPGTIRRLCCGTGTIDEGETADVIRSALDAIDDRVALVGERPVTVDALWEAALRAATCRTADGMVVVHPSWWSSSRVGVVTAAAARVAGAVRTRPRSWLLTRASRAEPTVAVEIAERLVAVSATEITAVPRNADPQSVSEAVADVIAGAAPRRW
;
A
#
# COMPACT_ATOMS: atom_id res chain seq x y z
N MET A 1 -4.81 3.00 29.69
CA MET A 1 -4.45 3.70 28.45
C MET A 1 -4.87 2.79 27.31
N SER A 2 -5.66 3.28 26.33
CA SER A 2 -6.10 2.41 25.23
C SER A 2 -4.93 2.11 24.31
N GLU A 3 -4.61 0.83 24.13
CA GLU A 3 -3.57 0.35 23.22
C GLU A 3 -3.97 0.69 21.78
N HIS A 4 -3.53 1.85 21.28
CA HIS A 4 -3.83 2.25 19.91
C HIS A 4 -2.79 1.66 18.95
N ARG A 5 -3.28 0.92 17.95
CA ARG A 5 -2.47 0.44 16.82
C ARG A 5 -2.76 1.32 15.60
N PRO A 6 -1.88 2.27 15.23
CA PRO A 6 -2.05 3.07 14.02
C PRO A 6 -2.21 2.20 12.78
N ILE A 7 -3.12 2.63 11.90
CA ILE A 7 -3.33 2.03 10.57
C ILE A 7 -2.65 2.95 9.55
N ILE A 8 -1.63 2.44 8.88
CA ILE A 8 -0.84 3.16 7.89
C ILE A 8 -1.12 2.59 6.51
N GLU A 9 -1.57 3.41 5.58
CA GLU A 9 -1.55 3.10 4.15
C GLU A 9 -0.12 3.30 3.62
N ALA A 10 0.43 2.30 2.95
CA ALA A 10 1.76 2.32 2.36
C ALA A 10 1.70 1.95 0.87
N GLY A 11 1.83 2.95 0.00
CA GLY A 11 1.96 2.81 -1.45
C GLY A 11 0.64 2.83 -2.24
N PRO A 12 0.72 2.77 -3.59
CA PRO A 12 1.96 2.90 -4.35
C PRO A 12 2.43 4.36 -4.48
N GLY A 13 1.58 5.36 -4.22
CA GLY A 13 1.92 6.79 -4.41
C GLY A 13 1.97 7.62 -3.13
N THR A 14 1.65 7.06 -1.97
CA THR A 14 1.66 7.81 -0.70
C THR A 14 1.91 6.87 0.48
N ILE A 15 2.40 7.42 1.59
CA ILE A 15 2.41 6.76 2.89
C ILE A 15 1.67 7.68 3.85
N ARG A 16 0.55 7.23 4.41
CA ARG A 16 -0.29 8.09 5.27
C ARG A 16 -1.04 7.30 6.33
N ARG A 17 -1.38 7.98 7.42
CA ARG A 17 -2.19 7.42 8.49
C ARG A 17 -3.68 7.46 8.13
N LEU A 18 -4.39 6.37 8.36
CA LEU A 18 -5.83 6.23 8.14
C LEU A 18 -6.68 6.43 9.41
N CYS A 19 -6.06 6.62 10.58
CA CYS A 19 -6.72 6.77 11.88
C CYS A 19 -6.33 8.05 12.64
N CYS A 20 -7.11 8.39 13.68
CA CYS A 20 -6.81 9.44 14.67
C CYS A 20 -6.59 10.87 14.12
N GLY A 21 -7.25 11.20 13.02
CA GLY A 21 -7.15 12.52 12.37
C GLY A 21 -5.87 12.66 11.53
N THR A 22 -5.99 13.27 10.36
CA THR A 22 -4.90 13.53 9.42
C THR A 22 -4.22 14.85 9.78
N GLY A 23 -3.41 14.86 10.84
CA GLY A 23 -2.54 16.02 11.10
C GLY A 23 -1.62 16.22 9.90
N THR A 24 -1.57 17.43 9.34
CA THR A 24 -0.70 17.81 8.22
C THR A 24 0.74 17.49 8.60
N ILE A 25 1.27 16.43 8.00
CA ILE A 25 2.69 16.10 8.05
C ILE A 25 3.41 17.22 7.31
N ASP A 26 4.48 17.78 7.88
CA ASP A 26 5.28 18.82 7.23
C ASP A 26 5.69 18.37 5.81
N GLU A 27 5.13 19.06 4.81
CA GLU A 27 4.84 18.48 3.49
C GLU A 27 6.08 18.40 2.58
N GLY A 28 7.13 19.17 2.87
CA GLY A 28 8.33 19.22 2.01
C GLY A 28 9.26 18.02 2.19
N GLU A 29 10.03 18.03 3.27
CA GLU A 29 11.05 17.00 3.53
C GLU A 29 10.44 15.60 3.69
N THR A 30 9.25 15.51 4.28
CA THR A 30 8.57 14.23 4.46
C THR A 30 8.06 13.67 3.14
N ALA A 31 7.59 14.51 2.21
CA ALA A 31 7.14 14.03 0.90
C ALA A 31 8.30 13.46 0.08
N ASP A 32 9.48 14.08 0.15
CA ASP A 32 10.68 13.58 -0.54
C ASP A 32 11.13 12.22 0.02
N VAL A 33 11.08 12.05 1.33
CA VAL A 33 11.36 10.77 2.00
C VAL A 33 10.35 9.71 1.58
N ILE A 34 9.05 10.03 1.59
CA ILE A 34 7.97 9.09 1.19
C ILE A 34 8.12 8.67 -0.28
N ARG A 35 8.32 9.65 -1.18
CA ARG A 35 8.50 9.40 -2.61
C ARG A 35 9.72 8.51 -2.85
N SER A 36 10.86 8.86 -2.25
CA SER A 36 12.08 8.08 -2.39
C SER A 36 11.93 6.66 -1.83
N ALA A 37 11.19 6.47 -0.73
CA ALA A 37 10.91 5.14 -0.17
C ALA A 37 10.09 4.27 -1.13
N LEU A 38 9.07 4.86 -1.75
CA LEU A 38 8.18 4.17 -2.69
C LEU A 38 8.89 3.81 -4.00
N ASP A 39 9.66 4.73 -4.55
CA ASP A 39 10.40 4.55 -5.81
C ASP A 39 11.50 3.48 -5.66
N ALA A 40 12.20 3.47 -4.52
CA ALA A 40 13.33 2.59 -4.28
C ALA A 40 12.99 1.28 -3.55
N ILE A 41 11.70 0.91 -3.42
CA ILE A 41 11.28 -0.25 -2.61
C ILE A 41 11.92 -1.59 -3.05
N ASP A 42 12.26 -1.71 -4.35
CA ASP A 42 12.92 -2.90 -4.89
C ASP A 42 14.45 -2.79 -4.91
N ASP A 43 15.00 -1.64 -4.49
CA ASP A 43 16.43 -1.37 -4.45
C ASP A 43 17.04 -1.67 -3.07
N ARG A 44 18.37 -1.59 -2.97
CA ARG A 44 19.09 -1.67 -1.69
C ARG A 44 19.34 -0.31 -1.06
N VAL A 45 19.54 0.71 -1.90
CA VAL A 45 19.94 2.06 -1.53
C VAL A 45 19.21 3.03 -2.45
N ALA A 46 18.77 4.16 -1.89
CA ALA A 46 18.20 5.29 -2.62
C ALA A 46 19.10 6.52 -2.43
N LEU A 47 18.99 7.50 -3.34
CA LEU A 47 19.61 8.81 -3.17
C LEU A 47 18.57 9.81 -2.65
N VAL A 48 18.79 10.35 -1.46
CA VAL A 48 17.95 11.41 -0.86
C VAL A 48 18.82 12.64 -0.65
N GLY A 49 18.54 13.72 -1.37
CA GLY A 49 19.38 14.93 -1.35
C GLY A 49 20.85 14.61 -1.65
N GLU A 50 21.09 13.85 -2.72
CA GLU A 50 22.41 13.38 -3.19
C GLU A 50 23.17 12.45 -2.22
N ARG A 51 22.55 12.05 -1.10
CA ARG A 51 23.17 11.16 -0.12
C ARG A 51 22.61 9.74 -0.24
N PRO A 52 23.47 8.70 -0.26
CA PRO A 52 23.01 7.32 -0.26
C PRO A 52 22.39 6.97 1.09
N VAL A 53 21.17 6.44 1.07
CA VAL A 53 20.41 5.99 2.25
C VAL A 53 19.91 4.57 1.97
N THR A 54 20.02 3.68 2.95
CA THR A 54 19.48 2.32 2.79
C THR A 54 17.96 2.36 2.71
N VAL A 55 17.37 1.50 1.88
CA VAL A 55 15.91 1.41 1.72
C VAL A 55 15.25 1.08 3.07
N ASP A 56 15.86 0.23 3.89
CA ASP A 56 15.41 -0.05 5.27
C ASP A 56 15.27 1.22 6.12
N ALA A 57 16.31 2.07 6.16
CA ALA A 57 16.30 3.30 6.94
C ALA A 57 15.29 4.32 6.39
N LEU A 58 15.13 4.35 5.06
CA LEU A 58 14.21 5.24 4.39
C LEU A 58 12.75 4.87 4.68
N TRP A 59 12.41 3.58 4.62
CA TRP A 59 11.09 3.08 5.00
C TRP A 59 10.81 3.28 6.49
N GLU A 60 11.81 3.10 7.36
CA GLU A 60 11.68 3.38 8.79
C GLU A 60 11.36 4.86 9.04
N ALA A 61 12.07 5.78 8.36
CA ALA A 61 11.83 7.21 8.45
C ALA A 61 10.42 7.59 7.96
N ALA A 62 10.01 7.08 6.78
CA ALA A 62 8.69 7.35 6.21
C ALA A 62 7.55 6.85 7.13
N LEU A 63 7.66 5.63 7.66
CA LEU A 63 6.66 5.05 8.57
C LEU A 63 6.63 5.77 9.91
N ARG A 64 7.78 6.19 10.44
CA ARG A 64 7.87 6.99 11.66
C ARG A 64 7.18 8.34 11.50
N ALA A 65 7.37 9.01 10.35
CA ALA A 65 6.71 10.27 10.05
C ALA A 65 5.18 10.13 9.93
N ALA A 66 4.69 9.00 9.43
CA ALA A 66 3.24 8.71 9.35
C ALA A 66 2.64 8.23 10.69
N THR A 67 3.46 7.77 11.64
CA THR A 67 3.00 7.18 12.91
C THR A 67 2.72 8.24 13.98
N CYS A 68 1.82 7.95 14.92
CA CYS A 68 1.60 8.80 16.10
C CYS A 68 2.56 8.42 17.25
N ARG A 69 2.87 9.36 18.15
CA ARG A 69 3.93 9.22 19.18
C ARG A 69 3.74 8.06 20.18
N THR A 70 2.56 7.47 20.26
CA THR A 70 2.23 6.36 21.17
C THR A 70 1.55 5.24 20.39
N ALA A 71 2.27 4.15 20.15
CA ALA A 71 1.75 3.01 19.40
C ALA A 71 2.23 1.70 20.02
N ASP A 72 1.29 0.84 20.40
CA ASP A 72 1.58 -0.52 20.91
C ASP A 72 1.62 -1.55 19.75
N GLY A 73 2.11 -1.10 18.60
CA GLY A 73 2.16 -1.82 17.33
C GLY A 73 1.58 -1.06 16.15
N MET A 74 1.62 -1.65 14.97
CA MET A 74 1.20 -1.01 13.71
C MET A 74 0.43 -1.98 12.82
N VAL A 75 -0.58 -1.48 12.11
CA VAL A 75 -1.19 -2.17 10.97
C VAL A 75 -0.78 -1.45 9.69
N VAL A 76 -0.10 -2.14 8.78
CA VAL A 76 0.26 -1.59 7.47
C VAL A 76 -0.69 -2.15 6.41
N VAL A 77 -1.38 -1.28 5.70
CA VAL A 77 -2.22 -1.58 4.54
C VAL A 77 -1.42 -1.28 3.28
N HIS A 78 -1.18 -2.30 2.45
CA HIS A 78 -0.37 -2.18 1.24
C HIS A 78 -1.19 -2.51 -0.02
N PRO A 79 -0.76 -2.10 -1.23
CA PRO A 79 -1.39 -2.52 -2.47
C PRO A 79 -1.48 -4.03 -2.56
N SER A 80 -2.62 -4.56 -3.01
CA SER A 80 -2.85 -6.01 -3.01
C SER A 80 -1.93 -6.74 -3.98
N TRP A 81 -1.46 -6.06 -5.02
CA TRP A 81 -0.55 -6.59 -6.05
C TRP A 81 0.93 -6.57 -5.68
N TRP A 82 1.31 -6.03 -4.51
CA TRP A 82 2.71 -6.04 -4.09
C TRP A 82 3.23 -7.46 -3.89
N SER A 83 4.44 -7.70 -4.38
CA SER A 83 5.15 -8.96 -4.14
C SER A 83 5.43 -9.16 -2.64
N SER A 84 5.60 -10.41 -2.24
CA SER A 84 5.97 -10.75 -0.86
C SER A 84 7.29 -10.09 -0.42
N SER A 85 8.20 -9.81 -1.37
CA SER A 85 9.44 -9.06 -1.11
C SER A 85 9.16 -7.63 -0.65
N ARG A 86 8.34 -6.88 -1.41
CA ARG A 86 7.93 -5.51 -1.04
C ARG A 86 7.20 -5.47 0.29
N VAL A 87 6.30 -6.42 0.52
CA VAL A 87 5.61 -6.57 1.81
C VAL A 87 6.61 -6.85 2.94
N GLY A 88 7.65 -7.65 2.67
CA GLY A 88 8.73 -7.94 3.61
C GLY A 88 9.50 -6.69 4.04
N VAL A 89 9.89 -5.83 3.10
CA VAL A 89 10.57 -4.55 3.38
C VAL A 89 9.75 -3.69 4.33
N VAL A 90 8.47 -3.46 4.00
CA VAL A 90 7.61 -2.60 4.82
C VAL A 90 7.29 -3.23 6.17
N THR A 91 7.15 -4.56 6.24
CA THR A 91 6.95 -5.28 7.51
C THR A 91 8.15 -5.12 8.43
N ALA A 92 9.37 -5.29 7.90
CA ALA A 92 10.60 -5.17 8.67
C ALA A 92 10.81 -3.73 9.19
N ALA A 93 10.60 -2.73 8.33
CA ALA A 93 10.67 -1.33 8.73
C ALA A 93 9.63 -0.97 9.80
N ALA A 94 8.37 -1.39 9.61
CA ALA A 94 7.31 -1.17 10.59
C ALA A 94 7.62 -1.81 11.95
N ALA A 95 8.29 -2.98 11.96
CA ALA A 95 8.65 -3.67 13.19
C ALA A 95 9.72 -2.92 13.98
N ARG A 96 10.66 -2.27 13.28
CA ARG A 96 11.65 -1.37 13.90
C ARG A 96 10.99 -0.11 14.48
N VAL A 97 9.91 0.38 13.87
CA VAL A 97 9.19 1.58 14.34
C VAL A 97 8.28 1.29 15.53
N ALA A 98 7.52 0.19 15.51
CA ALA A 98 6.41 -0.05 16.45
C ALA A 98 6.43 -1.43 17.14
N GLY A 99 7.46 -2.25 16.90
CA GLY A 99 7.54 -3.61 17.43
C GLY A 99 6.55 -4.56 16.76
N ALA A 100 5.33 -4.67 17.30
CA ALA A 100 4.33 -5.61 16.82
C ALA A 100 3.62 -5.12 15.56
N VAL A 101 3.77 -5.82 14.43
CA VAL A 101 3.21 -5.42 13.12
C VAL A 101 2.23 -6.44 12.57
N ARG A 102 1.17 -5.95 11.91
CA ARG A 102 0.31 -6.74 11.03
C ARG A 102 0.24 -6.08 9.66
N THR A 103 0.47 -6.83 8.59
CA THR A 103 0.24 -6.35 7.22
C THR A 103 -1.08 -6.87 6.68
N ARG A 104 -1.76 -6.04 5.88
CA ARG A 104 -2.98 -6.43 5.17
C ARG A 104 -2.98 -5.85 3.77
N PRO A 105 -3.41 -6.60 2.74
CA PRO A 105 -3.63 -6.01 1.43
C PRO A 105 -4.81 -5.04 1.49
N ARG A 106 -4.81 -4.03 0.61
CA ARG A 106 -5.89 -3.04 0.50
C ARG A 106 -7.22 -3.71 0.17
N SER A 107 -7.23 -4.74 -0.67
CA SER A 107 -8.43 -5.52 -1.00
C SER A 107 -9.10 -6.14 0.24
N TRP A 108 -8.33 -6.56 1.24
CA TRP A 108 -8.87 -7.07 2.51
C TRP A 108 -9.63 -5.98 3.28
N LEU A 109 -9.10 -4.76 3.32
CA LEU A 109 -9.76 -3.64 3.98
C LEU A 109 -11.05 -3.26 3.23
N LEU A 110 -10.95 -3.16 1.90
CA LEU A 110 -12.08 -2.79 1.03
C LEU A 110 -13.20 -3.83 1.04
N THR A 111 -12.86 -5.12 1.06
CA THR A 111 -13.86 -6.19 1.16
C THR A 111 -14.67 -6.08 2.45
N ARG A 112 -14.03 -5.76 3.58
CA ARG A 112 -14.74 -5.59 4.86
C ARG A 112 -15.51 -4.27 4.97
N ALA A 113 -15.07 -3.25 4.25
CA ALA A 113 -15.78 -1.96 4.19
C ALA A 113 -16.97 -2.03 3.22
N SER A 114 -16.86 -2.86 2.19
CA SER A 114 -17.94 -3.14 1.24
C SER A 114 -19.08 -3.88 1.93
N ARG A 115 -20.30 -3.61 1.46
CA ARG A 115 -21.51 -4.36 1.82
C ARG A 115 -22.00 -5.25 0.66
N ALA A 116 -21.23 -5.33 -0.42
CA ALA A 116 -21.57 -6.10 -1.61
C ALA A 116 -20.99 -7.51 -1.55
N GLU A 117 -21.76 -8.48 -2.06
CA GLU A 117 -21.32 -9.88 -2.20
C GLU A 117 -21.63 -10.37 -3.62
N PRO A 118 -20.63 -10.70 -4.45
CA PRO A 118 -19.18 -10.60 -4.17
C PRO A 118 -18.65 -9.15 -4.22
N THR A 119 -17.56 -8.88 -3.52
CA THR A 119 -16.77 -7.64 -3.67
C THR A 119 -15.58 -7.86 -4.59
N VAL A 120 -15.38 -6.94 -5.54
CA VAL A 120 -14.17 -6.89 -6.39
C VAL A 120 -13.48 -5.54 -6.16
N ALA A 121 -12.21 -5.57 -5.78
CA ALA A 121 -11.38 -4.37 -5.62
C ALA A 121 -10.51 -4.16 -6.86
N VAL A 122 -10.60 -2.96 -7.45
CA VAL A 122 -9.79 -2.58 -8.62
C VAL A 122 -8.78 -1.52 -8.19
N GLU A 123 -7.49 -1.85 -8.27
CA GLU A 123 -6.39 -0.95 -7.93
C GLU A 123 -5.64 -0.55 -9.21
N ILE A 124 -5.64 0.75 -9.53
CA ILE A 124 -5.00 1.30 -10.72
C ILE A 124 -3.61 1.82 -10.33
N ALA A 125 -2.55 1.17 -10.82
CA ALA A 125 -1.16 1.59 -10.66
C ALA A 125 -0.62 2.12 -11.99
N GLU A 126 0.58 2.71 -12.02
CA GLU A 126 1.16 3.31 -13.24
C GLU A 126 1.20 2.34 -14.42
N ARG A 127 1.64 1.09 -14.18
CA ARG A 127 1.92 0.10 -15.23
C ARG A 127 0.88 -1.02 -15.34
N LEU A 128 -0.04 -1.13 -14.39
CA LEU A 128 -1.03 -2.21 -14.34
C LEU A 128 -2.32 -1.77 -13.65
N VAL A 129 -3.40 -2.50 -13.91
CA VAL A 129 -4.61 -2.51 -13.11
C VAL A 129 -4.70 -3.88 -12.44
N ALA A 130 -4.73 -3.91 -11.11
CA ALA A 130 -4.91 -5.13 -10.34
C ALA A 130 -6.38 -5.30 -9.98
N VAL A 131 -6.96 -6.42 -10.37
CA VAL A 131 -8.33 -6.82 -10.02
C VAL A 131 -8.24 -7.91 -8.96
N SER A 132 -8.67 -7.58 -7.74
CA SER A 132 -8.69 -8.51 -6.59
C SER A 132 -10.12 -8.99 -6.35
N ALA A 133 -10.37 -10.26 -6.65
CA ALA A 133 -11.59 -10.97 -6.31
C ALA A 133 -11.23 -12.18 -5.42
N THR A 134 -11.54 -13.42 -5.83
CA THR A 134 -11.00 -14.63 -5.20
C THR A 134 -9.48 -14.72 -5.35
N GLU A 135 -8.99 -14.34 -6.53
CA GLU A 135 -7.57 -14.26 -6.88
C GLU A 135 -7.24 -12.84 -7.37
N ILE A 136 -5.95 -12.53 -7.48
CA ILE A 136 -5.47 -11.25 -8.02
C ILE A 136 -5.04 -11.44 -9.47
N THR A 137 -5.69 -10.70 -10.38
CA THR A 137 -5.32 -10.64 -11.80
C THR A 137 -4.73 -9.27 -12.12
N ALA A 138 -3.58 -9.24 -12.77
CA ALA A 138 -2.94 -8.01 -13.24
C ALA A 138 -3.19 -7.80 -14.73
N VAL A 139 -3.81 -6.69 -15.09
CA VAL A 139 -4.00 -6.24 -16.48
C VAL A 139 -2.93 -5.18 -16.79
N PRO A 140 -2.02 -5.40 -17.76
CA PRO A 140 -1.04 -4.39 -18.14
C PRO A 140 -1.68 -3.10 -18.68
N ARG A 141 -1.12 -1.94 -18.33
CA ARG A 141 -1.55 -0.63 -18.85
C ARG A 141 -0.67 -0.18 -20.02
N ASN A 142 -0.55 -1.01 -21.04
CA ASN A 142 0.30 -0.77 -22.21
C ASN A 142 -0.49 -0.57 -23.53
N ALA A 143 -1.82 -0.60 -23.48
CA ALA A 143 -2.72 -0.30 -24.59
C ALA A 143 -3.46 1.02 -24.36
N ASP A 144 -4.29 1.43 -25.32
CA ASP A 144 -5.15 2.60 -25.13
C ASP A 144 -6.12 2.39 -23.95
N PRO A 145 -6.57 3.48 -23.29
CA PRO A 145 -7.39 3.37 -22.08
C PRO A 145 -8.69 2.59 -22.24
N GLN A 146 -9.29 2.59 -23.43
CA GLN A 146 -10.55 1.88 -23.68
C GLN A 146 -10.30 0.38 -23.72
N SER A 147 -9.31 -0.08 -24.50
CA SER A 147 -8.91 -1.49 -24.55
C SER A 147 -8.53 -2.04 -23.17
N VAL A 148 -7.81 -1.26 -22.34
CA VAL A 148 -7.48 -1.66 -20.96
C VAL A 148 -8.74 -1.76 -20.11
N SER A 149 -9.68 -0.83 -20.25
CA SER A 149 -10.93 -0.83 -19.49
C SER A 149 -11.82 -2.02 -19.84
N GLU A 150 -11.89 -2.38 -21.12
CA GLU A 150 -12.59 -3.57 -21.62
C GLU A 150 -11.97 -4.85 -21.04
N ALA A 151 -10.64 -4.99 -21.11
CA ALA A 151 -9.94 -6.14 -20.51
C ALA A 151 -10.17 -6.25 -18.99
N VAL A 152 -10.20 -5.14 -18.26
CA VAL A 152 -10.54 -5.13 -16.83
C VAL A 152 -11.99 -5.54 -16.60
N ALA A 153 -12.92 -5.05 -17.42
CA ALA A 153 -14.33 -5.42 -17.33
C ALA A 153 -14.55 -6.93 -17.58
N ASP A 154 -13.84 -7.52 -18.54
CA ASP A 154 -13.87 -8.96 -18.81
C ASP A 154 -13.39 -9.79 -17.61
N VAL A 155 -12.31 -9.36 -16.96
CA VAL A 155 -11.80 -9.99 -15.72
C VAL A 155 -12.84 -9.92 -14.60
N ILE A 156 -13.50 -8.77 -14.43
CA ILE A 156 -14.55 -8.59 -13.42
C ILE A 156 -15.76 -9.48 -13.72
N ALA A 157 -16.20 -9.53 -14.98
CA ALA A 157 -17.33 -10.35 -15.40
C ALA A 157 -17.06 -11.85 -15.21
N GLY A 158 -15.83 -12.30 -15.48
CA GLY A 158 -15.40 -13.67 -15.23
C GLY A 158 -15.32 -14.07 -13.75
N ALA A 159 -15.15 -13.09 -12.85
CA ALA A 159 -15.10 -13.31 -11.40
C ALA A 159 -16.49 -13.36 -10.73
N ALA A 160 -17.55 -12.95 -11.43
CA ALA A 160 -18.91 -13.02 -10.89
C ALA A 160 -19.36 -14.50 -10.74
N PRO A 161 -20.03 -14.87 -9.63
CA PRO A 161 -20.52 -16.23 -9.46
C PRO A 161 -21.49 -16.57 -10.61
N ARG A 162 -21.27 -17.73 -11.24
CA ARG A 162 -22.17 -18.26 -12.26
C ARG A 162 -23.56 -18.43 -11.64
N ARG A 163 -24.55 -17.69 -12.14
CA ARG A 163 -25.96 -17.90 -11.78
C ARG A 163 -26.43 -19.16 -12.49
N TRP A 164 -26.77 -20.19 -11.73
CA TRP A 164 -27.46 -21.40 -12.19
C TRP A 164 -28.92 -21.30 -11.77
#